data_AF-A0A9W4IQ12-F1
#
_entry.id   AF-A0A9W4IQ12-F1
#
_cell.length_a   1.000
_cell.length_b   1.000
_cell.length_c   1.000
_cell.angle_alpha   90.00
_cell.angle_beta   90.00
_cell.angle_gamma   90.00
#
_symmetry.space_group_name_H-M   'P 1'
#
loop_
_entity.id
_entity.type
_entity.pdbx_description
1 polymer ?
#
loop_
_entity_poly.entity_id
_entity_poly.type
_entity_poly.pdbx_seq_one_letter_code
_entity_poly.pdbx_strand_id
1 'polypeptide(L)'
;MDTPEILEMILAGTDMRTLLTSAQRVCRNWASLIRNSRSIQKTLFFIPIKDSEWGIGQKIPNPLLTETFASFFPTKNRPDSYQFDFSDLVMTRDASTLAQFIRADASWRKMLVQQPPISKIGLFHISHEIGGDSAESASILADKIMQGSGYDGFRMERLVELLLFSCRVEFSPFIDARVYWSTEEPISFERSFQGINDAFYRALDKFGLVVHTCEVIQCTGDMIRPLSAEELTRREIIRAYTECGVDVDLKKRNLEDSIGEGIDLKGLSRRYGQR
;
A
#
# COMPACT_ATOMS: atom_id res chain seq x y z
N MET A 1 -34.27 14.59 25.58
CA MET A 1 -33.12 15.45 25.22
C MET A 1 -32.15 14.57 24.45
N ASP A 2 -32.35 14.45 23.14
CA ASP A 2 -31.43 13.78 22.24
C ASP A 2 -30.62 14.86 21.54
N THR A 3 -29.37 15.06 21.95
CA THR A 3 -28.41 15.91 21.21
C THR A 3 -27.48 14.99 20.42
N PRO A 4 -27.90 14.51 19.22
CA PRO A 4 -27.08 13.62 18.39
C PRO A 4 -25.69 14.21 18.09
N GLU A 5 -25.53 15.53 18.15
CA GLU A 5 -24.27 16.25 17.95
C GLU A 5 -23.24 15.97 19.05
N ILE A 6 -23.68 15.91 20.32
CA ILE A 6 -22.76 15.61 21.44
C ILE A 6 -22.30 14.15 21.35
N LEU A 7 -23.23 13.24 21.05
CA LEU A 7 -22.90 11.83 20.85
C LEU A 7 -21.93 11.65 19.67
N GLU A 8 -22.13 12.38 18.56
CA GLU A 8 -21.22 12.38 17.42
C GLU A 8 -19.80 12.80 17.82
N MET A 9 -19.66 13.87 18.59
CA MET A 9 -18.35 14.34 19.07
C MET A 9 -17.65 13.31 19.97
N ILE A 10 -18.40 12.67 20.88
CA ILE A 10 -17.86 11.63 21.78
C ILE A 10 -17.40 10.42 20.96
N LEU A 11 -18.23 9.95 20.02
CA LEU A 11 -17.88 8.83 19.16
C LEU A 11 -16.69 9.17 18.26
N ALA A 12 -16.64 10.36 17.67
CA ALA A 12 -15.52 10.80 16.83
C ALA A 12 -14.19 10.88 17.60
N GLY A 13 -14.22 11.06 18.92
CA GLY A 13 -13.04 11.03 19.79
C GLY A 13 -12.63 9.64 20.29
N THR A 14 -13.40 8.59 19.96
CA THR A 14 -13.11 7.20 20.36
C THR A 14 -12.16 6.53 19.36
N ASP A 15 -11.41 5.51 19.79
CA ASP A 15 -10.53 4.76 18.89
C ASP A 15 -11.28 4.04 17.76
N MET A 16 -10.63 3.89 16.61
CA MET A 16 -11.24 3.32 15.41
C MET A 16 -11.71 1.88 15.60
N ARG A 17 -10.99 1.05 16.37
CA ARG A 17 -11.35 -0.35 16.57
C ARG A 17 -12.66 -0.45 17.35
N THR A 18 -12.81 0.32 18.42
CA THR A 18 -14.05 0.42 19.20
C THR A 18 -15.22 0.91 18.34
N LEU A 19 -15.00 1.90 17.48
CA LEU A 19 -16.02 2.40 16.54
C LEU A 19 -16.47 1.34 15.52
N LEU A 20 -15.52 0.58 14.96
CA LEU A 20 -15.80 -0.44 13.95
C LEU A 20 -16.43 -1.72 14.51
N THR A 21 -16.30 -1.97 15.81
CA THR A 21 -16.69 -3.26 16.41
C THR A 21 -17.77 -3.08 17.48
N SER A 22 -17.41 -2.50 18.63
CA SER A 22 -18.26 -2.45 19.83
C SER A 22 -19.35 -1.38 19.74
N ALA A 23 -19.02 -0.15 19.31
CA ALA A 23 -19.93 0.98 19.33
C ALA A 23 -21.17 0.77 18.45
N GLN A 24 -20.98 0.14 17.28
CA GLN A 24 -22.09 -0.19 16.38
C GLN A 24 -23.07 -1.22 16.95
N ARG A 25 -22.69 -1.97 17.99
CA ARG A 25 -23.50 -3.03 18.60
C ARG A 25 -24.25 -2.57 19.85
N VAL A 26 -24.02 -1.33 20.31
CA VAL A 26 -24.70 -0.77 21.48
C VAL A 26 -26.19 -0.56 21.20
N CYS A 27 -26.53 0.15 20.11
CA CYS A 27 -27.90 0.32 19.65
C CYS A 27 -27.97 0.74 18.17
N ARG A 28 -29.17 0.68 17.58
CA ARG A 28 -29.40 1.08 16.18
C ARG A 28 -29.09 2.55 15.91
N ASN A 29 -29.27 3.42 16.91
CA ASN A 29 -28.97 4.85 16.77
C ASN A 29 -27.46 5.08 16.62
N TRP A 30 -26.63 4.42 17.44
CA TRP A 30 -25.17 4.51 17.35
C TRP A 30 -24.67 3.96 16.01
N ALA A 31 -25.18 2.79 15.59
CA ALA A 31 -24.85 2.21 14.28
C ALA A 31 -25.19 3.15 13.12
N SER A 32 -26.38 3.78 13.17
CA SER A 32 -26.82 4.75 12.17
C SER A 32 -25.92 6.00 12.16
N LEU A 33 -25.60 6.54 13.34
CA LEU A 33 -24.77 7.73 13.47
C LEU A 33 -23.34 7.48 12.97
N ILE A 34 -22.71 6.36 13.37
CA ILE A 34 -21.36 5.98 12.90
C ILE A 34 -21.33 5.85 11.38
N ARG A 35 -22.36 5.25 10.77
CA ARG A 35 -22.43 5.04 9.32
C ARG A 35 -22.66 6.34 8.54
N ASN A 36 -23.46 7.26 9.07
CA ASN A 36 -23.95 8.41 8.32
C ASN A 36 -23.23 9.73 8.65
N SER A 37 -22.57 9.83 9.82
CA SER A 37 -21.80 11.01 10.21
C SER A 37 -20.57 11.16 9.34
N ARG A 38 -20.44 12.31 8.67
CA ARG A 38 -19.22 12.64 7.91
C ARG A 38 -18.00 12.79 8.80
N SER A 39 -18.16 13.32 10.02
CA SER A 39 -17.07 13.49 10.98
C SER A 39 -16.48 12.14 11.36
N ILE A 40 -17.33 11.20 11.78
CA ILE A 40 -16.91 9.84 12.16
C ILE A 40 -16.33 9.09 10.96
N GLN A 41 -16.94 9.20 9.78
CA GLN A 41 -16.44 8.54 8.57
C GLN A 41 -15.07 9.09 8.12
N LYS A 42 -14.77 10.37 8.37
CA LYS A 42 -13.42 10.95 8.18
C LYS A 42 -12.42 10.41 9.21
N THR A 43 -12.81 10.33 10.49
CA THR A 43 -11.98 9.70 11.55
C THR A 43 -11.67 8.24 11.22
N LEU A 44 -12.61 7.51 10.63
CA LEU A 44 -12.46 6.12 10.20
C LEU A 44 -11.76 5.97 8.83
N PHE A 45 -11.25 7.05 8.23
CA PHE A 45 -10.58 7.04 6.93
C PHE A 45 -11.46 6.51 5.78
N PHE A 46 -12.79 6.49 5.93
CA PHE A 46 -13.70 6.13 4.83
C PHE A 46 -13.99 7.32 3.93
N ILE A 47 -14.10 8.52 4.50
CA ILE A 47 -14.31 9.75 3.74
C ILE A 47 -13.01 10.57 3.77
N PRO A 48 -12.51 11.03 2.61
CA PRO A 48 -11.32 11.86 2.57
C PRO A 48 -11.53 13.21 3.26
N ILE A 49 -10.51 13.66 3.98
CA ILE A 49 -10.38 15.06 4.37
C ILE A 49 -9.62 15.77 3.26
N LYS A 50 -10.30 16.74 2.62
CA LYS A 50 -9.72 17.51 1.52
C LYS A 50 -8.59 18.40 2.02
N ASP A 51 -7.63 18.72 1.16
CA ASP A 51 -6.50 19.60 1.51
C ASP A 51 -6.94 20.95 2.09
N SER A 52 -8.06 21.51 1.59
CA SER A 52 -8.66 22.75 2.10
C SER A 52 -9.11 22.67 3.57
N GLU A 53 -9.44 21.47 4.04
CA GLU A 53 -9.86 21.19 5.42
C GLU A 53 -8.70 20.67 6.29
N TRP A 54 -7.60 20.28 5.65
CA TRP A 54 -6.57 19.46 6.30
C TRP A 54 -5.61 20.25 7.20
N GLY A 55 -5.56 21.59 7.10
CA GLY A 55 -5.08 22.54 8.11
C GLY A 55 -3.60 22.50 8.57
N ILE A 56 -2.97 21.33 8.65
CA ILE A 56 -1.71 21.08 9.36
C ILE A 56 -0.59 20.65 8.39
N GLY A 57 -0.93 20.33 7.13
CA GLY A 57 0.04 19.90 6.11
C GLY A 57 0.75 18.56 6.41
N GLN A 58 0.47 17.94 7.57
CA GLN A 58 1.05 16.67 7.99
C GLN A 58 0.38 15.50 7.28
N LYS A 59 1.14 14.55 6.75
CA LYS A 59 0.59 13.31 6.22
C LYS A 59 0.43 12.31 7.36
N ILE A 60 -0.77 11.77 7.55
CA ILE A 60 -1.09 10.81 8.62
C ILE A 60 -1.53 9.49 7.98
N PRO A 61 -0.68 8.45 8.01
CA PRO A 61 -1.07 7.09 7.63
C PRO A 61 -2.19 6.59 8.54
N ASN A 62 -3.06 5.74 8.00
CA ASN A 62 -4.19 5.20 8.75
C ASN A 62 -3.71 4.32 9.93
N PRO A 63 -3.93 4.73 11.19
CA PRO A 63 -3.35 4.03 12.35
C PRO A 63 -3.78 2.57 12.47
N LEU A 64 -5.03 2.26 12.11
CA LEU A 64 -5.56 0.90 12.18
C LEU A 64 -4.91 0.00 11.12
N LEU A 65 -4.69 0.54 9.92
CA LEU A 65 -4.02 -0.18 8.85
C LEU A 65 -2.53 -0.36 9.14
N THR A 66 -1.87 0.66 9.72
CA THR A 66 -0.47 0.56 10.17
C THR A 66 -0.27 -0.58 11.16
N GLU A 67 -1.19 -0.78 12.10
CA GLU A 67 -1.14 -1.90 13.05
C GLU A 67 -1.43 -3.25 12.37
N THR A 68 -2.41 -3.28 11.47
CA THR A 68 -2.93 -4.54 10.90
C THR A 68 -2.06 -5.08 9.75
N PHE A 69 -1.43 -4.17 8.99
CA PHE A 69 -0.63 -4.43 7.80
C PHE A 69 0.79 -3.89 7.98
N ALA A 70 1.40 -4.12 9.15
CA ALA A 70 2.67 -3.51 9.55
C ALA A 70 3.78 -3.66 8.49
N SER A 71 3.82 -4.75 7.72
CA SER A 71 4.77 -4.94 6.61
C SER A 71 4.71 -3.83 5.55
N PHE A 72 3.53 -3.24 5.31
CA PHE A 72 3.31 -2.27 4.25
C PHE A 72 3.45 -0.82 4.71
N PHE A 73 3.48 -0.59 6.03
CA PHE A 73 3.51 0.74 6.63
C PHE A 73 4.83 0.99 7.37
N PRO A 74 5.20 2.27 7.58
CA PRO A 74 6.39 2.61 8.35
C PRO A 74 6.25 2.11 9.79
N THR A 75 7.27 1.41 10.27
CA THR A 75 7.32 0.91 11.65
C THR A 75 8.60 1.41 12.30
N LYS A 76 8.48 1.95 13.53
CA LYS A 76 9.64 2.40 14.29
C LYS A 76 10.57 1.21 14.56
N ASN A 77 11.88 1.42 14.43
CA ASN A 77 12.94 0.42 14.63
C ASN A 77 13.01 -0.71 13.60
N ARG A 78 12.33 -0.57 12.45
CA ARG A 78 12.52 -1.50 11.34
C ARG A 78 13.94 -1.34 10.79
N PRO A 79 14.69 -2.44 10.57
CA PRO A 79 16.02 -2.34 9.98
C PRO A 79 15.94 -1.78 8.57
N ASP A 80 16.96 -1.02 8.19
CA ASP A 80 17.11 -0.42 6.87
C ASP A 80 17.02 -1.43 5.72
N SER A 81 17.42 -2.68 5.99
CA SER A 81 17.38 -3.80 5.05
C SER A 81 16.05 -4.55 5.02
N TYR A 82 15.00 -4.07 5.70
CA TYR A 82 13.73 -4.77 5.74
C TYR A 82 13.06 -4.76 4.36
N GLN A 83 12.74 -5.96 3.90
CA GLN A 83 11.91 -6.20 2.72
C GLN A 83 10.49 -6.48 3.23
N PHE A 84 9.48 -6.03 2.50
CA PHE A 84 8.13 -6.36 2.93
C PHE A 84 7.91 -7.86 2.74
N ASP A 85 7.34 -8.50 3.76
CA ASP A 85 6.93 -9.91 3.74
C ASP A 85 5.43 -10.06 4.06
N PHE A 86 4.72 -10.88 3.30
CA PHE A 86 3.32 -11.24 3.57
C PHE A 86 3.14 -12.10 4.82
N SER A 87 4.17 -12.84 5.23
CA SER A 87 4.13 -13.71 6.41
C SER A 87 4.02 -12.92 7.73
N ASP A 88 4.44 -11.64 7.71
CA ASP A 88 4.34 -10.71 8.83
C ASP A 88 2.93 -10.12 9.02
N LEU A 89 1.98 -10.37 8.11
CA LEU A 89 0.64 -9.82 8.18
C LEU A 89 -0.24 -10.55 9.19
N VAL A 90 -1.10 -9.82 9.90
CA VAL A 90 -2.07 -10.44 10.83
C VAL A 90 -2.96 -11.47 10.12
N MET A 91 -3.24 -11.27 8.82
CA MET A 91 -4.10 -12.17 8.05
C MET A 91 -3.50 -13.55 7.76
N THR A 92 -2.17 -13.70 7.82
CA THR A 92 -1.48 -14.96 7.48
C THR A 92 -1.19 -15.83 8.69
N ARG A 93 -1.65 -15.42 9.89
CA ARG A 93 -1.47 -16.19 11.14
C ARG A 93 -2.12 -17.57 11.10
N ASP A 94 -3.31 -17.67 10.52
CA ASP A 94 -4.07 -18.91 10.38
C ASP A 94 -5.20 -18.75 9.35
N ALA A 95 -5.76 -19.88 8.90
CA ALA A 95 -6.80 -19.90 7.87
C ALA A 95 -8.10 -19.19 8.26
N SER A 96 -8.47 -19.20 9.55
CA SER A 96 -9.68 -18.51 10.04
C SER A 96 -9.48 -17.00 10.00
N THR A 97 -8.29 -16.53 10.37
CA THR A 97 -7.95 -15.11 10.26
C THR A 97 -7.91 -14.68 8.80
N LEU A 98 -7.27 -15.45 7.91
CA LEU A 98 -7.29 -15.18 6.47
C LEU A 98 -8.72 -15.08 5.92
N ALA A 99 -9.59 -16.03 6.27
CA ALA A 99 -10.99 -16.05 5.85
C ALA A 99 -11.76 -14.77 6.26
N GLN A 100 -11.43 -14.17 7.40
CA GLN A 100 -12.04 -12.90 7.83
C GLN A 100 -11.54 -11.71 7.00
N PHE A 101 -10.27 -11.69 6.62
CA PHE A 101 -9.67 -10.61 5.83
C PHE A 101 -10.09 -10.65 4.36
N ILE A 102 -10.24 -11.84 3.77
CA ILE A 102 -10.61 -11.99 2.36
C ILE A 102 -12.09 -11.66 2.07
N ARG A 103 -12.91 -11.42 3.10
CA ARG A 103 -14.32 -11.02 2.92
C ARG A 103 -14.43 -9.74 2.10
N ALA A 104 -15.30 -9.75 1.09
CA ALA A 104 -15.56 -8.60 0.23
C ALA A 104 -16.12 -7.36 0.97
N ASP A 105 -16.78 -7.57 2.11
CA ASP A 105 -17.35 -6.50 2.95
C ASP A 105 -16.41 -6.03 4.07
N ALA A 106 -15.18 -6.55 4.14
CA ALA A 106 -14.22 -6.16 5.16
C ALA A 106 -13.94 -4.64 5.09
N SER A 107 -14.06 -3.97 6.23
CA SER A 107 -13.98 -2.50 6.33
C SER A 107 -12.67 -1.94 5.78
N TRP A 108 -11.55 -2.59 6.08
CA TRP A 108 -10.21 -2.15 5.69
C TRP A 108 -10.11 -1.87 4.18
N ARG A 109 -10.80 -2.65 3.35
CA ARG A 109 -10.79 -2.53 1.88
C ARG A 109 -11.14 -1.12 1.39
N LYS A 110 -12.11 -0.50 2.08
CA LYS A 110 -12.65 0.83 1.75
C LYS A 110 -11.94 1.96 2.49
N MET A 111 -11.05 1.67 3.43
CA MET A 111 -10.33 2.71 4.16
C MET A 111 -9.23 3.31 3.30
N LEU A 112 -9.04 4.62 3.42
CA LEU A 112 -7.86 5.33 2.91
C LEU A 112 -6.62 4.82 3.62
N VAL A 113 -5.53 4.74 2.87
CA VAL A 113 -4.22 4.41 3.44
C VAL A 113 -3.61 5.58 4.21
N GLN A 114 -4.03 6.82 3.90
CA GLN A 114 -3.50 8.05 4.48
C GLN A 114 -4.51 9.21 4.38
N GLN A 115 -4.42 10.19 5.27
CA GLN A 115 -4.98 11.53 5.10
C GLN A 115 -3.84 12.58 5.10
N PRO A 116 -3.84 13.58 4.19
CA PRO A 116 -4.82 13.78 3.13
C PRO A 116 -4.75 12.64 2.09
N PRO A 117 -5.83 12.41 1.31
CA PRO A 117 -5.93 11.27 0.42
C PRO A 117 -4.85 11.29 -0.68
N ILE A 118 -4.17 10.16 -0.87
CA ILE A 118 -3.23 9.99 -1.97
C ILE A 118 -4.02 9.72 -3.25
N SER A 119 -3.80 10.44 -4.34
CA SER A 119 -4.50 10.20 -5.62
C SER A 119 -3.80 9.19 -6.52
N LYS A 120 -2.46 9.13 -6.44
CA LYS A 120 -1.58 8.22 -7.18
C LYS A 120 -0.40 7.82 -6.31
N ILE A 121 0.06 6.58 -6.44
CA ILE A 121 1.31 6.14 -5.83
C ILE A 121 2.36 5.90 -6.90
N GLY A 122 3.64 6.02 -6.55
CA GLY A 122 4.75 5.76 -7.45
C GLY A 122 5.09 4.27 -7.52
N LEU A 123 5.49 3.81 -8.70
CA LEU A 123 6.19 2.55 -8.90
C LEU A 123 7.62 2.90 -9.28
N PHE A 124 8.62 2.28 -8.65
CA PHE A 124 10.02 2.55 -8.94
C PHE A 124 10.78 1.23 -9.02
N HIS A 125 11.09 0.79 -10.23
CA HIS A 125 11.77 -0.47 -10.47
C HIS A 125 13.22 -0.22 -10.88
N ILE A 126 14.14 -1.01 -10.33
CA ILE A 126 15.56 -0.98 -10.63
C ILE A 126 15.96 -2.33 -11.20
N SER A 127 16.71 -2.32 -12.29
CA SER A 127 17.31 -3.53 -12.85
C SER A 127 18.83 -3.42 -12.73
N HIS A 128 19.44 -4.40 -12.06
CA HIS A 128 20.88 -4.52 -11.89
C HIS A 128 21.46 -5.50 -12.92
N GLU A 129 22.21 -4.98 -13.88
CA GLU A 129 22.81 -5.73 -14.98
C GLU A 129 24.35 -5.64 -14.95
N ILE A 130 25.03 -6.47 -15.75
CA ILE A 130 26.49 -6.40 -15.94
C ILE A 130 26.94 -5.00 -16.39
N GLY A 131 26.07 -4.27 -17.13
CA GLY A 131 26.34 -2.92 -17.62
C GLY A 131 26.13 -1.78 -16.61
N GLY A 132 25.59 -2.08 -15.42
CA GLY A 132 25.22 -1.09 -14.40
C GLY A 132 23.75 -1.17 -14.01
N ASP A 133 23.30 -0.18 -13.25
CA ASP A 133 21.91 -0.08 -12.80
C ASP A 133 21.10 0.75 -13.81
N SER A 134 19.89 0.31 -14.08
CA SER A 134 18.86 1.12 -14.73
C SER A 134 17.66 1.25 -13.81
N ALA A 135 16.88 2.31 -13.98
CA ALA A 135 15.67 2.52 -13.20
C ALA A 135 14.52 2.99 -14.09
N GLU A 136 13.35 2.39 -13.90
CA GLU A 136 12.09 2.89 -14.43
C GLU A 136 11.22 3.40 -13.29
N SER A 137 10.45 4.44 -13.58
CA SER A 137 9.43 4.93 -12.67
C SER A 137 8.11 5.02 -13.40
N ALA A 138 7.02 4.69 -12.73
CA ALA A 138 5.66 4.87 -13.22
C ALA A 138 4.76 5.34 -12.07
N SER A 139 3.47 5.48 -12.35
CA SER A 139 2.49 5.75 -11.29
C SER A 139 1.25 4.91 -11.49
N ILE A 140 0.57 4.59 -10.40
CA ILE A 140 -0.72 3.94 -10.44
C ILE A 140 -1.77 4.79 -9.74
N LEU A 141 -2.90 4.97 -10.42
CA LEU A 141 -4.05 5.74 -9.94
C LEU A 141 -4.80 4.97 -8.85
N ALA A 142 -5.42 5.73 -7.94
CA ALA A 142 -6.49 5.18 -7.10
C ALA A 142 -7.62 4.60 -7.96
N ASP A 143 -8.36 3.63 -7.41
CA ASP A 143 -9.39 2.88 -8.14
C ASP A 143 -10.49 3.81 -8.69
N LYS A 144 -10.68 3.79 -10.02
CA LYS A 144 -11.67 4.59 -10.75
C LYS A 144 -13.11 4.24 -10.35
N ILE A 145 -13.40 2.98 -10.04
CA ILE A 145 -14.73 2.53 -9.63
C ILE A 145 -15.10 3.17 -8.30
N MET A 146 -14.16 3.15 -7.36
CA MET A 146 -14.35 3.74 -6.04
C MET A 146 -14.49 5.26 -6.13
N GLN A 147 -13.68 5.93 -6.96
CA GLN A 147 -13.83 7.37 -7.24
C GLN A 147 -15.21 7.72 -7.79
N GLY A 148 -15.71 6.95 -8.76
CA GLY A 148 -17.05 7.15 -9.34
C GLY A 148 -18.20 6.99 -8.33
N SER A 149 -17.96 6.30 -7.22
CA SER A 149 -18.91 6.13 -6.11
C SER A 149 -18.74 7.14 -4.96
N GLY A 150 -17.94 8.19 -5.16
CA GLY A 150 -17.71 9.26 -4.19
C GLY A 150 -16.61 8.96 -3.17
N TYR A 151 -15.82 7.90 -3.38
CA TYR A 151 -14.64 7.57 -2.58
C TYR A 151 -13.38 8.06 -3.28
N ASP A 152 -12.99 9.32 -3.03
CA ASP A 152 -11.72 9.84 -3.53
C ASP A 152 -10.54 9.29 -2.71
N GLY A 153 -9.38 9.09 -3.34
CA GLY A 153 -8.13 8.68 -2.70
C GLY A 153 -7.82 7.18 -2.74
N PHE A 154 -6.55 6.85 -2.53
CA PHE A 154 -5.99 5.51 -2.60
C PHE A 154 -6.43 4.68 -1.39
N ARG A 155 -7.08 3.55 -1.68
CA ARG A 155 -7.67 2.67 -0.67
C ARG A 155 -6.79 1.47 -0.42
N MET A 156 -6.93 0.89 0.77
CA MET A 156 -6.13 -0.26 1.17
C MET A 156 -6.34 -1.47 0.27
N GLU A 157 -7.57 -1.72 -0.21
CA GLU A 157 -7.84 -2.78 -1.18
C GLU A 157 -6.93 -2.66 -2.40
N ARG A 158 -6.84 -1.45 -2.96
CA ARG A 158 -6.04 -1.20 -4.16
C ARG A 158 -4.55 -1.39 -3.91
N LEU A 159 -4.06 -1.04 -2.72
CA LEU A 159 -2.69 -1.31 -2.32
C LEU A 159 -2.43 -2.82 -2.21
N VAL A 160 -3.31 -3.55 -1.53
CA VAL A 160 -3.22 -5.02 -1.41
C VAL A 160 -3.26 -5.69 -2.78
N GLU A 161 -4.18 -5.29 -3.67
CA GLU A 161 -4.25 -5.77 -5.04
C GLU A 161 -2.95 -5.54 -5.81
N LEU A 162 -2.40 -4.32 -5.74
CA LEU A 162 -1.14 -4.00 -6.39
C LEU A 162 -0.02 -4.92 -5.87
N LEU A 163 0.09 -5.07 -4.56
CA LEU A 163 1.14 -5.88 -3.93
C LEU A 163 0.95 -7.39 -4.14
N LEU A 164 -0.28 -7.88 -4.37
CA LEU A 164 -0.58 -9.30 -4.59
C LEU A 164 -0.60 -9.71 -6.07
N PHE A 165 -1.04 -8.83 -6.96
CA PHE A 165 -1.41 -9.23 -8.32
C PHE A 165 -0.56 -8.57 -9.40
N SER A 166 0.09 -7.43 -9.13
CA SER A 166 0.93 -6.76 -10.13
C SER A 166 2.07 -7.66 -10.60
N CYS A 167 2.30 -7.71 -11.91
CA CYS A 167 3.49 -8.35 -12.48
C CYS A 167 4.75 -7.49 -12.28
N ARG A 168 4.61 -6.20 -11.97
CA ARG A 168 5.75 -5.33 -11.61
C ARG A 168 6.22 -5.50 -10.16
N VAL A 169 5.43 -6.21 -9.36
CA VAL A 169 5.74 -6.58 -7.97
C VAL A 169 5.72 -8.10 -7.90
N GLU A 170 6.74 -8.71 -8.51
CA GLU A 170 6.95 -10.16 -8.49
C GLU A 170 7.83 -10.57 -7.32
N PHE A 171 7.40 -11.60 -6.61
CA PHE A 171 8.09 -12.17 -5.46
C PHE A 171 8.97 -13.31 -5.96
N SER A 172 10.04 -12.92 -6.62
CA SER A 172 11.09 -13.82 -7.06
C SER A 172 12.24 -13.74 -6.07
N PRO A 173 13.01 -14.83 -5.83
CA PRO A 173 14.21 -14.78 -5.00
C PRO A 173 15.29 -13.80 -5.51
N PHE A 174 15.12 -13.21 -6.70
CA PHE A 174 16.00 -12.21 -7.29
C PHE A 174 15.42 -10.79 -7.32
N ILE A 175 14.20 -10.62 -6.81
CA ILE A 175 13.51 -9.33 -6.75
C ILE A 175 13.34 -8.94 -5.28
N ASP A 176 13.94 -7.81 -4.93
CA ASP A 176 13.70 -7.11 -3.67
C ASP A 176 12.47 -6.21 -3.83
N ALA A 177 11.53 -6.22 -2.88
CA ALA A 177 10.35 -5.36 -2.88
C ALA A 177 10.17 -4.63 -1.54
N ARG A 178 9.92 -3.33 -1.60
CA ARG A 178 9.66 -2.50 -0.41
C ARG A 178 8.66 -1.40 -0.70
N VAL A 179 7.86 -1.05 0.30
CA VAL A 179 6.96 0.11 0.27
C VAL A 179 7.59 1.24 1.07
N TYR A 180 7.87 2.36 0.40
CA TYR A 180 8.44 3.57 0.99
C TYR A 180 7.39 4.65 1.17
N TRP A 181 7.38 5.27 2.35
CA TRP A 181 6.48 6.37 2.68
C TRP A 181 7.27 7.65 2.91
N SER A 182 6.76 8.78 2.41
CA SER A 182 7.35 10.09 2.69
C SER A 182 7.30 10.50 4.17
N THR A 183 6.55 9.76 4.99
CA THR A 183 6.43 9.94 6.45
C THR A 183 7.36 9.01 7.24
N GLU A 184 8.11 8.15 6.57
CA GLU A 184 9.10 7.28 7.20
C GLU A 184 10.34 8.11 7.54
N GLU A 185 10.87 7.96 8.76
CA GLU A 185 12.07 8.66 9.21
C GLU A 185 12.98 7.70 9.98
N PRO A 186 14.24 7.48 9.55
CA PRO A 186 14.84 7.94 8.29
C PRO A 186 14.38 7.12 7.07
N ILE A 187 14.40 7.73 5.88
CA ILE A 187 14.26 6.98 4.62
C ILE A 187 15.63 6.36 4.30
N SER A 188 15.74 5.04 4.44
CA SER A 188 16.95 4.32 4.06
C SER A 188 16.84 3.82 2.61
N PHE A 189 17.36 4.63 1.70
CA PHE A 189 17.51 4.29 0.29
C PHE A 189 18.81 4.89 -0.26
N GLU A 190 19.74 4.02 -0.63
CA GLU A 190 21.00 4.39 -1.25
C GLU A 190 21.42 3.36 -2.31
N ARG A 191 21.68 3.84 -3.52
CA ARG A 191 22.19 3.07 -4.65
C ARG A 191 23.51 3.65 -5.13
N SER A 192 24.26 2.83 -5.89
CA SER A 192 25.59 3.20 -6.40
C SER A 192 25.59 4.42 -7.34
N PHE A 193 24.45 4.73 -7.96
CA PHE A 193 24.33 5.79 -8.94
C PHE A 193 23.48 6.95 -8.43
N GLN A 194 24.09 8.14 -8.32
CA GLN A 194 23.41 9.34 -7.82
C GLN A 194 22.13 9.67 -8.60
N GLY A 195 22.13 9.49 -9.92
CA GLY A 195 20.94 9.75 -10.75
C GLY A 195 19.73 8.90 -10.37
N ILE A 196 19.95 7.67 -9.88
CA ILE A 196 18.89 6.77 -9.40
C ILE A 196 18.39 7.25 -8.03
N ASN A 197 19.30 7.62 -7.13
CA ASN A 197 18.94 8.19 -5.82
C ASN A 197 18.06 9.44 -6.02
N ASP A 198 18.50 10.38 -6.85
CA ASP A 198 17.75 11.62 -7.09
C ASP A 198 16.38 11.32 -7.73
N ALA A 199 16.31 10.34 -8.63
CA ALA A 199 15.04 9.94 -9.25
C ALA A 199 14.07 9.31 -8.26
N PHE A 200 14.58 8.45 -7.36
CA PHE A 200 13.80 7.86 -6.29
C PHE A 200 13.24 8.93 -5.35
N TYR A 201 14.08 9.84 -4.85
CA TYR A 201 13.62 10.90 -3.94
C TYR A 201 12.64 11.86 -4.64
N ARG A 202 12.83 12.16 -5.93
CA ARG A 202 11.83 12.92 -6.73
C ARG A 202 10.50 12.17 -6.83
N ALA A 203 10.52 10.86 -7.03
CA ALA A 203 9.30 10.05 -7.07
C ALA A 203 8.60 10.03 -5.70
N LEU A 204 9.36 9.86 -4.62
CA LEU A 204 8.83 9.82 -3.26
C LEU A 204 8.24 11.15 -2.83
N ASP A 205 8.89 12.27 -3.15
CA ASP A 205 8.36 13.62 -2.92
C ASP A 205 7.06 13.85 -3.71
N LYS A 206 7.05 13.48 -4.98
CA LYS A 206 5.91 13.65 -5.89
C LYS A 206 4.67 12.84 -5.46
N PHE A 207 4.86 11.59 -5.06
CA PHE A 207 3.74 10.66 -4.83
C PHE A 207 3.43 10.43 -3.35
N GLY A 208 4.38 10.68 -2.44
CA GLY A 208 4.25 10.43 -1.01
C GLY A 208 4.31 8.95 -0.60
N LEU A 209 4.04 8.04 -1.52
CA LEU A 209 4.10 6.59 -1.37
C LEU A 209 4.68 5.98 -2.65
N VAL A 210 5.72 5.16 -2.52
CA VAL A 210 6.42 4.51 -3.63
C VAL A 210 6.57 3.02 -3.34
N VAL A 211 6.09 2.17 -4.26
CA VAL A 211 6.43 0.75 -4.28
C VAL A 211 7.73 0.60 -5.07
N HIS A 212 8.79 0.21 -4.38
CA HIS A 212 10.10 -0.04 -4.96
C HIS A 212 10.27 -1.53 -5.24
N THR A 213 10.81 -1.86 -6.41
CA THR A 213 11.33 -3.18 -6.71
C THR A 213 12.75 -3.12 -7.28
N CYS A 214 13.59 -4.11 -6.99
CA CYS A 214 14.93 -4.20 -7.54
C CYS A 214 15.24 -5.63 -7.96
N GLU A 215 15.49 -5.85 -9.25
CA GLU A 215 15.82 -7.15 -9.82
C GLU A 215 17.31 -7.28 -10.14
N VAL A 216 17.93 -8.41 -9.78
CA VAL A 216 19.31 -8.73 -10.14
C VAL A 216 19.34 -9.75 -11.29
N ILE A 217 19.58 -9.25 -12.52
CA ILE A 217 19.47 -10.04 -13.75
C ILE A 217 20.62 -11.05 -13.90
N GLN A 218 21.79 -10.82 -13.28
CA GLN A 218 22.92 -11.78 -13.32
C GLN A 218 22.59 -13.14 -12.67
N CYS A 219 21.50 -13.23 -11.90
CA CYS A 219 21.10 -14.44 -11.18
C CYS A 219 19.91 -15.18 -11.83
N THR A 220 19.37 -14.72 -12.97
CA THR A 220 18.15 -15.30 -13.58
C THR A 220 18.42 -16.44 -14.57
N GLY A 221 19.68 -16.82 -14.81
CA GLY A 221 20.01 -17.92 -15.73
C GLY A 221 19.57 -19.28 -15.20
N ASP A 222 18.66 -19.96 -15.93
CA ASP A 222 18.20 -21.38 -15.93
C ASP A 222 18.17 -22.20 -14.61
N MET A 223 18.36 -21.57 -13.45
CA MET A 223 18.42 -22.22 -12.16
C MET A 223 16.99 -22.34 -11.61
N ILE A 224 16.38 -23.51 -11.77
CA ILE A 224 15.15 -23.88 -11.07
C ILE A 224 15.47 -23.88 -9.56
N ARG A 225 15.13 -22.79 -8.87
CA ARG A 225 15.25 -22.68 -7.41
C ARG A 225 13.90 -22.92 -6.74
N PRO A 226 13.89 -23.50 -5.52
CA PRO A 226 12.67 -23.69 -4.75
C PRO A 226 12.02 -22.34 -4.43
N LEU A 227 10.70 -22.32 -4.36
CA LEU A 227 9.92 -21.13 -3.98
C LEU A 227 10.33 -20.66 -2.58
N SER A 228 10.46 -19.35 -2.39
CA SER A 228 10.66 -18.77 -1.05
C SER A 228 9.40 -18.98 -0.19
N ALA A 229 9.55 -18.94 1.13
CA ALA A 229 8.42 -19.03 2.06
C ALA A 229 7.41 -17.88 1.83
N GLU A 230 7.91 -16.70 1.47
CA GLU A 230 7.12 -15.54 1.10
C GLU A 230 6.31 -15.78 -0.17
N GLU A 231 6.92 -16.32 -1.23
CA GLU A 231 6.23 -16.63 -2.48
C GLU A 231 5.15 -17.71 -2.28
N LEU A 232 5.42 -18.70 -1.42
CA LEU A 232 4.40 -19.66 -0.99
C LEU A 232 3.23 -18.97 -0.28
N THR A 233 3.53 -18.09 0.69
CA THR A 233 2.51 -17.33 1.44
C THR A 233 1.67 -16.46 0.50
N ARG A 234 2.30 -15.74 -0.44
CA ARG A 234 1.59 -14.95 -1.46
C ARG A 234 0.67 -15.83 -2.30
N ARG A 235 1.13 -16.99 -2.77
CA ARG A 235 0.29 -17.93 -3.55
C ARG A 235 -0.90 -18.44 -2.76
N GLU A 236 -0.74 -18.71 -1.47
CA GLU A 236 -1.84 -19.13 -0.59
C GLU A 236 -2.89 -18.02 -0.44
N ILE A 237 -2.46 -16.77 -0.28
CA ILE A 237 -3.38 -15.63 -0.24
C ILE A 237 -4.11 -15.50 -1.58
N ILE A 238 -3.40 -15.54 -2.71
CA ILE A 238 -4.00 -15.45 -4.05
C ILE A 238 -5.03 -16.57 -4.24
N ARG A 239 -4.71 -17.81 -3.84
CA ARG A 239 -5.64 -18.94 -3.90
C ARG A 239 -6.91 -18.66 -3.09
N ALA A 240 -6.78 -18.15 -1.86
CA ALA A 240 -7.92 -17.82 -1.01
C ALA A 240 -8.81 -16.72 -1.62
N TYR A 241 -8.22 -15.71 -2.27
CA TYR A 241 -8.96 -14.69 -3.02
C TYR A 241 -9.76 -15.32 -4.17
N THR A 242 -9.14 -16.20 -4.96
CA THR A 242 -9.79 -16.91 -6.06
C THR A 242 -10.95 -17.79 -5.55
N GLU A 243 -10.76 -18.52 -4.46
CA GLU A 243 -11.79 -19.36 -3.84
C GLU A 243 -13.00 -18.54 -3.33
N CYS A 244 -12.76 -17.28 -2.96
CA CYS A 244 -13.81 -16.31 -2.61
C CYS A 244 -14.47 -15.62 -3.83
N GLY A 245 -14.17 -16.08 -5.04
CA GLY A 245 -14.78 -15.59 -6.28
C GLY A 245 -14.17 -14.30 -6.82
N VAL A 246 -12.97 -13.92 -6.37
CA VAL A 246 -12.25 -12.78 -6.96
C VAL A 246 -11.63 -13.21 -8.29
N ASP A 247 -11.98 -12.52 -9.37
CA ASP A 247 -11.34 -12.66 -10.68
C ASP A 247 -9.96 -11.97 -10.65
N VAL A 248 -8.93 -12.75 -10.29
CA VAL A 248 -7.54 -12.28 -10.18
C VAL A 248 -7.02 -11.75 -11.51
N ASP A 249 -7.36 -12.38 -12.63
CA ASP A 249 -6.88 -11.96 -13.96
C ASP A 249 -7.50 -10.64 -14.39
N LEU A 250 -8.78 -10.41 -14.06
CA LEU A 250 -9.41 -9.11 -14.24
C LEU A 250 -8.77 -8.04 -13.36
N LYS A 251 -8.46 -8.35 -12.09
CA LYS A 251 -7.76 -7.42 -11.19
C LYS A 251 -6.39 -7.04 -11.73
N LYS A 252 -5.63 -8.01 -12.27
CA LYS A 252 -4.34 -7.78 -12.95
C LYS A 252 -4.49 -6.82 -14.13
N ARG A 253 -5.39 -7.11 -15.07
CA ARG A 253 -5.63 -6.22 -16.22
C ARG A 253 -6.01 -4.80 -15.78
N ASN A 254 -6.88 -4.68 -14.79
CA ASN A 254 -7.27 -3.37 -14.26
C ASN A 254 -6.11 -2.61 -13.59
N LEU A 255 -5.12 -3.31 -13.02
CA LEU A 255 -3.91 -2.68 -12.48
C LEU A 255 -3.06 -2.14 -13.63
N GLU A 256 -2.78 -2.95 -14.65
CA GLU A 256 -2.00 -2.56 -15.84
C GLU A 256 -2.63 -1.36 -16.57
N ASP A 257 -3.94 -1.39 -16.79
CA ASP A 257 -4.69 -0.29 -17.43
C ASP A 257 -4.70 1.02 -16.61
N SER A 258 -4.34 0.93 -15.33
CA SER A 258 -4.27 2.09 -14.43
C SER A 258 -2.86 2.68 -14.31
N ILE A 259 -1.88 2.07 -14.97
CA ILE A 259 -0.49 2.57 -14.99
C ILE A 259 -0.44 3.82 -15.87
N GLY A 260 -0.01 4.92 -15.27
CA GLY A 260 0.22 6.18 -15.96
C GLY A 260 1.64 6.30 -16.51
N GLU A 261 1.89 7.39 -17.23
CA GLU A 261 3.20 7.70 -17.81
C GLU A 261 4.34 7.64 -16.79
N GLY A 262 5.48 7.12 -17.26
CA GLY A 262 6.68 6.87 -16.49
C GLY A 262 7.92 7.55 -17.07
N ILE A 263 8.98 7.63 -16.27
CA ILE A 263 10.31 8.08 -16.70
C ILE A 263 11.24 6.86 -16.69
N ASP A 264 11.92 6.66 -17.81
CA ASP A 264 12.92 5.61 -17.99
C ASP A 264 14.34 6.21 -17.94
N LEU A 265 15.15 5.72 -17.01
CA LEU A 265 16.54 6.10 -16.80
C LEU A 265 17.44 4.92 -17.19
N LYS A 266 17.69 4.77 -18.50
CA LYS A 266 18.59 3.74 -19.03
C LYS A 266 20.06 4.13 -18.88
N GLY A 267 20.89 3.14 -18.54
CA GLY A 267 22.32 3.14 -18.89
C GLY A 267 23.21 4.14 -18.15
N LEU A 268 23.09 4.23 -16.82
CA LEU A 268 24.12 4.88 -16.02
C LEU A 268 25.30 3.90 -15.87
N SER A 269 26.17 3.85 -16.88
CA SER A 269 27.37 3.01 -16.84
C SER A 269 28.37 3.55 -15.81
N ARG A 270 29.04 2.66 -15.05
CA ARG A 270 30.26 3.03 -14.32
C ARG A 270 31.25 3.59 -15.34
N ARG A 271 31.51 4.90 -15.30
CA ARG A 271 32.75 5.42 -15.89
C ARG A 271 33.89 4.79 -15.10
N TYR A 272 34.42 3.68 -15.61
CA TYR A 272 35.72 3.20 -15.20
C TYR A 272 36.68 4.37 -15.41
N GLY A 273 37.22 4.89 -14.31
CA GLY A 273 38.30 5.85 -14.37
C GLY A 273 39.40 5.27 -15.23
N GLN A 274 39.71 5.96 -16.32
CA GLN A 274 40.96 5.75 -17.03
C GLN A 274 42.08 5.94 -16.00
N ARG A 275 42.77 4.86 -15.68
CA ARG A 275 44.12 4.93 -15.10
C ARG A 275 45.11 5.29 -16.20
#